data_AF-A0A940ZFP8-F1
#
_entry.id   AF-A0A940ZFP8-F1
#
_cell.length_a   1.000
_cell.length_b   1.000
_cell.length_c   1.000
_cell.angle_alpha   90.00
_cell.angle_beta   90.00
_cell.angle_gamma   90.00
#
_symmetry.space_group_name_H-M   'P 1'
#
loop_
_entity.id
_entity.type
_entity.pdbx_description
1 polymer ?
#
loop_
_entity_poly.entity_id
_entity_poly.type
_entity_poly.pdbx_seq_one_letter_code
_entity_poly.pdbx_strand_id
1 'polypeptide(L)'
;MKAPNFTKKMPMFFLCAVLLLHGFGAIAAEMSPAADAAIKGYDTVAYFQSGKALKGNEAFTFQWHNLTWHFLTRENRDLFATSPEKYAPQYDGYCAWAMTEARKAVTDPEVWKIVNGKLYLNCSMAAYEKWSRDIPGNIKKADTNWLQLTSGQ
;
A
#
# COMPACT_ATOMS: atom_id res chain seq x y z
N MET A 1 28.78 25.57 89.00
CA MET A 1 29.42 26.87 88.69
C MET A 1 29.79 26.90 87.21
N LYS A 2 29.70 28.08 86.58
CA LYS A 2 30.06 28.49 85.19
C LYS A 2 29.08 28.15 84.04
N ALA A 3 28.36 29.18 83.59
CA ALA A 3 27.92 29.41 82.19
C ALA A 3 29.15 29.82 81.32
N PRO A 4 29.15 29.86 79.95
CA PRO A 4 28.14 30.55 79.12
C PRO A 4 27.91 30.00 77.68
N ASN A 5 26.99 30.67 76.95
CA ASN A 5 26.72 30.55 75.52
C ASN A 5 27.91 31.01 74.63
N PHE A 6 28.08 30.38 73.46
CA PHE A 6 28.66 31.06 72.30
C PHE A 6 28.16 30.46 70.97
N THR A 7 27.91 31.36 70.02
CA THR A 7 27.31 31.18 68.70
C THR A 7 28.27 30.57 67.67
N LYS A 8 27.70 30.08 66.55
CA LYS A 8 28.02 30.38 65.11
C LYS A 8 28.25 29.18 64.16
N LYS A 9 27.53 29.27 63.02
CA LYS A 9 27.83 28.88 61.62
C LYS A 9 27.21 27.58 61.06
N MET A 10 26.30 27.76 60.09
CA MET A 10 25.99 26.86 58.97
C MET A 10 26.88 27.30 57.76
N PRO A 11 27.38 26.40 56.89
CA PRO A 11 26.68 25.98 55.65
C PRO A 11 26.94 24.46 55.38
N MET A 12 26.24 23.70 54.53
CA MET A 12 26.17 23.76 53.07
C MET A 12 25.58 22.39 52.63
N PHE A 13 24.59 22.38 51.73
CA PHE A 13 24.24 21.37 50.71
C PHE A 13 24.57 19.88 50.97
N PHE A 14 23.63 18.94 50.85
CA PHE A 14 23.10 18.49 49.55
C PHE A 14 21.76 17.78 49.74
N LEU A 15 20.70 18.35 49.17
CA LEU A 15 19.41 17.68 49.00
C LEU A 15 19.48 16.92 47.65
N CYS A 16 19.65 15.60 47.68
CA CYS A 16 19.50 14.79 46.47
C CYS A 16 18.01 14.58 46.18
N ALA A 17 17.42 15.46 45.38
CA ALA A 17 16.11 15.24 44.78
C ALA A 17 16.24 14.24 43.62
N VAL A 18 15.71 13.02 43.80
CA VAL A 18 15.61 12.02 42.73
C VAL A 18 14.32 12.30 41.95
N LEU A 19 14.46 12.92 40.76
CA LEU A 19 13.38 13.11 39.80
C LEU A 19 13.22 11.83 38.96
N LEU A 20 12.16 11.06 39.22
CA LEU A 20 11.76 9.94 38.37
C LEU A 20 11.05 10.45 37.11
N LEU A 21 11.84 10.68 36.07
CA LEU A 21 11.38 10.89 34.70
C LEU A 21 10.80 9.57 34.16
N HIS A 22 9.47 9.44 34.19
CA HIS A 22 8.79 8.41 33.42
C HIS A 22 8.78 8.83 31.96
N GLY A 23 9.76 8.34 31.20
CA GLY A 23 9.81 8.53 29.76
C GLY A 23 8.62 7.85 29.10
N PHE A 24 7.75 8.63 28.46
CA PHE A 24 6.82 8.11 27.47
C PHE A 24 7.64 7.66 26.25
N GLY A 25 7.86 6.35 26.14
CA GLY A 25 8.39 5.76 24.92
C GLY A 25 7.36 5.90 23.81
N ALA A 26 7.59 6.82 22.87
CA ALA A 26 6.88 6.79 21.60
C ALA A 26 7.31 5.52 20.86
N ILE A 27 6.40 4.57 20.72
CA ILE A 27 6.60 3.41 19.86
C ILE A 27 6.54 3.96 18.43
N ALA A 28 7.70 4.19 17.81
CA ALA A 28 7.75 4.44 16.38
C ALA A 28 7.21 3.16 15.71
N ALA A 29 6.08 3.28 15.00
CA ALA A 29 5.63 2.21 14.13
C ALA A 29 6.77 1.91 13.15
N GLU A 30 7.27 0.68 13.15
CA GLU A 30 8.20 0.22 12.12
C GLU A 30 7.52 0.45 10.77
N MET A 31 7.99 1.45 10.04
CA MET A 31 7.64 1.65 8.65
C MET A 31 8.33 0.49 7.92
N SER A 32 7.60 -0.62 7.69
CA SER A 32 8.06 -1.68 6.80
C SER A 32 8.59 -1.03 5.53
N PRO A 33 9.70 -1.53 4.94
CA PRO A 33 10.22 -1.00 3.68
C PRO A 33 9.04 -0.88 2.72
N ALA A 34 8.87 0.31 2.12
CA ALA A 34 7.72 0.63 1.28
C ALA A 34 7.53 -0.50 0.28
N ALA A 35 6.53 -1.36 0.51
CA ALA A 35 6.25 -2.43 -0.41
C ALA A 35 5.92 -1.77 -1.75
N ASP A 36 6.39 -2.37 -2.85
CA ASP A 36 6.16 -1.82 -4.19
C ASP A 36 4.68 -1.49 -4.35
N ALA A 37 4.39 -0.21 -4.59
CA ALA A 37 3.02 0.27 -4.67
C ALA A 37 2.29 -0.45 -5.81
N ALA A 38 1.18 -1.11 -5.49
CA ALA A 38 0.34 -1.79 -6.44
C ALA A 38 -0.01 -0.84 -7.58
N ILE A 39 0.12 -1.32 -8.82
CA ILE A 39 -0.19 -0.54 -10.03
C ILE A 39 0.40 0.88 -10.05
N LYS A 40 1.64 1.02 -9.55
CA LYS A 40 2.33 2.32 -9.43
C LYS A 40 1.58 3.32 -8.54
N GLY A 41 0.80 2.86 -7.55
CA GLY A 41 0.06 3.70 -6.61
C GLY A 41 -1.17 4.40 -7.21
N TYR A 42 -1.75 3.86 -8.27
CA TYR A 42 -3.05 4.33 -8.77
C TYR A 42 -4.20 3.71 -7.98
N ASP A 43 -5.31 4.43 -7.89
CA ASP A 43 -6.53 4.01 -7.21
C ASP A 43 -7.34 3.07 -8.11
N THR A 44 -7.42 1.79 -7.74
CA THR A 44 -8.19 0.78 -8.48
C THR A 44 -9.69 1.02 -8.49
N VAL A 45 -10.24 1.64 -7.44
CA VAL A 45 -11.68 1.92 -7.33
C VAL A 45 -12.08 3.04 -8.27
N ALA A 46 -11.18 4.01 -8.50
CA ALA A 46 -11.42 5.13 -9.41
C ALA A 46 -11.75 4.69 -10.85
N TYR A 47 -11.17 3.58 -11.34
CA TYR A 47 -11.50 3.02 -12.66
C TYR A 47 -12.98 2.67 -12.80
N PHE A 48 -13.60 2.19 -11.72
CA PHE A 48 -14.99 1.74 -11.72
C PHE A 48 -15.97 2.87 -11.39
N GLN A 49 -15.62 3.76 -10.46
CA GLN A 49 -16.51 4.83 -10.03
C GLN A 49 -16.46 6.06 -10.94
N SER A 50 -15.25 6.44 -11.38
CA SER A 50 -15.02 7.67 -12.13
C SER A 50 -14.68 7.42 -13.60
N GLY A 51 -14.42 6.17 -13.98
CA GLY A 51 -13.98 5.82 -15.33
C GLY A 51 -12.61 6.39 -15.69
N LYS A 52 -11.73 6.60 -14.69
CA LYS A 52 -10.43 7.25 -14.85
C LYS A 52 -9.34 6.52 -14.08
N ALA A 53 -8.13 6.53 -14.63
CA ALA A 53 -6.92 6.18 -13.91
C ALA A 53 -6.51 7.40 -13.07
N LEU A 54 -6.75 7.36 -11.77
CA LEU A 54 -6.39 8.45 -10.85
C LEU A 54 -5.31 7.97 -9.88
N LYS A 55 -4.32 8.83 -9.62
CA LYS A 55 -3.27 8.55 -8.65
C LYS A 55 -3.86 8.52 -7.23
N GLY A 56 -3.50 7.50 -6.46
CA GLY A 56 -3.87 7.41 -5.04
C GLY A 56 -3.00 8.30 -4.15
N ASN A 57 -3.37 8.38 -2.88
CA ASN A 57 -2.68 9.11 -1.84
C ASN A 57 -2.04 8.12 -0.84
N GLU A 58 -0.78 8.35 -0.46
CA GLU A 58 -0.05 7.52 0.51
C GLU A 58 -0.67 7.53 1.92
N ALA A 59 -1.53 8.52 2.22
CA ALA A 59 -2.30 8.55 3.46
C ALA A 59 -3.47 7.54 3.49
N PHE A 60 -3.89 7.02 2.33
CA PHE A 60 -4.99 6.07 2.21
C PHE A 60 -4.49 4.79 1.56
N THR A 61 -4.01 3.85 2.37
CA THR A 61 -3.44 2.59 1.89
C THR A 61 -4.16 1.36 2.43
N PHE A 62 -3.99 0.24 1.73
CA PHE A 62 -4.42 -1.09 2.16
C PHE A 62 -3.42 -2.15 1.69
N GLN A 63 -3.03 -3.08 2.57
CA GLN A 63 -2.21 -4.23 2.18
C GLN A 63 -3.10 -5.37 1.67
N TRP A 64 -2.80 -5.85 0.47
CA TRP A 64 -3.45 -7.03 -0.09
C TRP A 64 -2.56 -7.66 -1.16
N HIS A 65 -2.49 -8.99 -1.21
CA HIS A 65 -1.57 -9.75 -2.09
C HIS A 65 -0.09 -9.31 -1.99
N ASN A 66 0.38 -9.01 -0.77
CA ASN A 66 1.73 -8.51 -0.51
C ASN A 66 2.10 -7.20 -1.24
N LEU A 67 1.10 -6.44 -1.70
CA LEU A 67 1.27 -5.14 -2.35
C LEU A 67 0.57 -4.04 -1.54
N THR A 68 1.13 -2.83 -1.59
CA THR A 68 0.50 -1.63 -1.02
C THR A 68 -0.37 -0.94 -2.04
N TRP A 69 -1.69 -0.99 -1.82
CA TRP A 69 -2.68 -0.33 -2.66
C TRP A 69 -2.91 1.08 -2.14
N HIS A 70 -2.88 2.08 -3.03
CA HIS A 70 -3.08 3.49 -2.69
C HIS A 70 -4.41 3.96 -3.23
N PHE A 71 -5.12 4.80 -2.48
CA PHE A 71 -6.45 5.27 -2.86
C PHE A 71 -6.52 6.79 -2.81
N LEU A 72 -7.30 7.38 -3.70
CA LEU A 72 -7.49 8.83 -3.77
C LEU A 72 -8.22 9.35 -2.53
N THR A 73 -9.13 8.55 -2.00
CA THR A 73 -9.94 8.88 -0.81
C THR A 73 -10.00 7.72 0.17
N ARG A 74 -10.37 8.01 1.42
CA ARG A 74 -10.62 6.99 2.45
C ARG A 74 -11.75 6.05 2.03
N GLU A 75 -12.79 6.60 1.41
CA GLU A 75 -13.97 5.85 0.95
C GLU A 75 -13.58 4.82 -0.11
N ASN A 76 -12.68 5.17 -1.05
CA ASN A 76 -12.17 4.23 -2.04
C ASN A 76 -11.35 3.11 -1.40
N ARG A 77 -10.50 3.44 -0.42
CA ARG A 77 -9.78 2.44 0.38
C ARG A 77 -10.75 1.47 1.06
N ASP A 78 -11.80 1.99 1.69
CA ASP A 78 -12.78 1.18 2.42
C ASP A 78 -13.60 0.28 1.47
N LEU A 79 -13.95 0.78 0.27
CA LEU A 79 -14.59 -0.02 -0.77
C LEU A 79 -13.69 -1.17 -1.26
N PHE A 80 -12.41 -0.89 -1.49
CA PHE A 80 -11.45 -1.91 -1.86
C PHE A 80 -11.30 -2.95 -0.73
N ALA A 81 -11.08 -2.51 0.51
CA ALA A 81 -10.92 -3.40 1.65
C ALA A 81 -12.13 -4.33 1.87
N THR A 82 -13.33 -3.86 1.55
CA THR A 82 -14.58 -4.65 1.65
C THR A 82 -14.69 -5.69 0.55
N SER A 83 -14.17 -5.43 -0.65
CA SER A 83 -14.29 -6.34 -1.79
C SER A 83 -13.10 -6.22 -2.76
N PRO A 84 -11.88 -6.65 -2.37
CA PRO A 84 -10.68 -6.43 -3.17
C PRO A 84 -10.80 -7.02 -4.58
N GLU A 85 -11.34 -8.24 -4.69
CA GLU A 85 -11.50 -8.96 -5.97
C GLU A 85 -12.39 -8.23 -7.00
N LYS A 86 -13.28 -7.33 -6.54
CA LYS A 86 -14.12 -6.52 -7.42
C LYS A 86 -13.34 -5.40 -8.09
N TYR A 87 -12.36 -4.84 -7.39
CA TYR A 87 -11.67 -3.63 -7.80
C TYR A 87 -10.23 -3.89 -8.27
N ALA A 88 -9.59 -4.95 -7.78
CA ALA A 88 -8.26 -5.33 -8.22
C ALA A 88 -8.25 -5.73 -9.71
N PRO A 89 -7.18 -5.39 -10.45
CA PRO A 89 -7.00 -5.91 -11.80
C PRO A 89 -6.83 -7.43 -11.76
N GLN A 90 -7.25 -8.12 -12.83
CA GLN A 90 -7.29 -9.59 -12.84
C GLN A 90 -5.93 -10.26 -12.68
N TYR A 91 -4.84 -9.56 -12.99
CA TYR A 91 -3.47 -10.06 -12.92
C TYR A 91 -2.61 -9.16 -12.02
N ASP A 92 -3.20 -8.66 -10.93
CA ASP A 92 -2.61 -7.69 -10.01
C ASP A 92 -1.99 -6.49 -10.78
N GLY A 93 -0.68 -6.29 -10.67
CA GLY A 93 0.05 -5.21 -11.34
C GLY A 93 0.56 -5.54 -12.75
N TYR A 94 0.21 -6.70 -13.31
CA TYR A 94 0.81 -7.21 -14.54
C TYR A 94 -0.06 -7.00 -15.78
N CYS A 95 0.60 -6.79 -16.91
CA CYS A 95 -0.02 -6.59 -18.21
C CYS A 95 -0.80 -7.82 -18.68
N ALA A 96 -2.06 -7.60 -19.04
CA ALA A 96 -2.96 -8.62 -19.58
C ALA A 96 -2.41 -9.27 -20.86
N TRP A 97 -1.87 -8.49 -21.81
CA TRP A 97 -1.21 -9.06 -22.99
C TRP A 97 -0.02 -9.95 -22.63
N ALA A 98 0.90 -9.48 -21.79
CA ALA A 98 2.08 -10.26 -21.41
C ALA A 98 1.68 -11.56 -20.70
N MET A 99 0.59 -11.52 -19.93
CA MET A 99 0.05 -12.70 -19.27
C MET A 99 -0.44 -13.76 -20.26
N THR A 100 -0.94 -13.36 -21.44
CA THR A 100 -1.26 -14.33 -22.53
C THR A 100 -0.03 -15.11 -23.02
N GLU A 101 1.17 -14.59 -22.78
CA GLU A 101 2.44 -15.19 -23.16
C GLU A 101 3.19 -15.81 -21.96
N ALA A 102 2.51 -15.98 -20.82
CA ALA A 102 3.08 -16.48 -19.56
C ALA A 102 4.28 -15.64 -19.07
N ARG A 103 4.25 -14.33 -19.30
CA ARG A 103 5.28 -13.39 -18.85
C ARG A 103 4.69 -12.34 -17.92
N LYS A 104 5.46 -11.95 -16.89
CA LYS A 104 5.15 -10.80 -16.03
C LYS A 104 5.78 -9.54 -16.63
N ALA A 105 4.96 -8.53 -16.89
CA ALA A 105 5.41 -7.20 -17.29
C ALA A 105 4.60 -6.16 -16.52
N VAL A 106 5.29 -5.19 -15.90
CA VAL A 106 4.64 -4.11 -15.14
C VAL A 106 3.72 -3.32 -16.05
N THR A 107 2.52 -3.04 -15.56
CA THR A 107 1.52 -2.36 -16.36
C THR A 107 1.71 -0.85 -16.47
N ASP A 108 1.06 -0.24 -17.45
CA ASP A 108 0.75 1.19 -17.47
C ASP A 108 -0.66 1.39 -16.89
N PRO A 109 -0.81 2.12 -15.77
CA PRO A 109 -2.11 2.38 -15.16
C PRO A 109 -3.09 3.13 -16.07
N GLU A 110 -2.60 3.85 -17.08
CA GLU A 110 -3.44 4.61 -18.02
C GLU A 110 -3.91 3.77 -19.21
N VAL A 111 -3.34 2.58 -19.41
CA VAL A 111 -3.73 1.68 -20.49
C VAL A 111 -4.56 0.53 -19.93
N TRP A 112 -5.87 0.69 -19.94
CA TRP A 112 -6.77 -0.21 -19.22
C TRP A 112 -8.10 -0.43 -19.95
N LYS A 113 -8.80 -1.48 -19.53
CA LYS A 113 -10.18 -1.73 -19.93
C LYS A 113 -10.91 -2.51 -18.85
N ILE A 114 -12.17 -2.16 -18.62
CA ILE A 114 -13.09 -3.01 -17.86
C ILE A 114 -13.85 -3.89 -18.85
N VAL A 115 -13.82 -5.21 -18.62
CA VAL A 115 -14.55 -6.20 -19.42
C VAL A 115 -15.36 -7.06 -18.46
N ASN A 116 -16.68 -7.11 -18.63
CA ASN A 116 -17.59 -7.86 -17.76
C ASN A 116 -17.39 -7.58 -16.26
N GLY A 117 -17.21 -6.30 -15.91
CA GLY A 117 -17.01 -5.86 -14.53
C GLY A 117 -15.64 -6.16 -13.93
N LYS A 118 -14.66 -6.59 -14.74
CA LYS A 118 -13.29 -6.89 -14.30
C LYS A 118 -12.29 -5.94 -14.95
N LEU A 119 -11.33 -5.43 -14.16
CA LEU A 119 -10.29 -4.51 -14.63
C LEU A 119 -9.10 -5.28 -15.23
N TYR A 120 -8.68 -4.85 -16.42
CA TYR A 120 -7.50 -5.35 -17.11
C TYR A 120 -6.58 -4.17 -17.44
N LEU A 121 -5.31 -4.28 -17.07
CA LEU A 121 -4.29 -3.27 -17.35
C LEU A 121 -3.30 -3.82 -18.39
N ASN A 122 -2.72 -2.96 -19.23
CA ASN A 122 -1.70 -3.32 -20.21
C ASN A 122 -0.44 -2.45 -20.05
N CYS A 123 0.73 -2.96 -20.42
CA CYS A 123 2.01 -2.24 -20.26
C CYS A 123 2.25 -1.14 -21.30
N SER A 124 1.44 -1.08 -22.35
CA SER A 124 1.53 -0.07 -23.43
C SER A 124 0.29 -0.14 -24.32
N MET A 125 0.04 0.91 -25.10
CA MET A 125 -1.01 0.91 -26.12
C MET A 125 -0.80 -0.21 -27.16
N ALA A 126 0.44 -0.49 -27.58
CA ALA A 126 0.72 -1.59 -28.50
C ALA A 126 0.36 -2.97 -27.92
N ALA A 127 0.57 -3.17 -26.62
CA ALA A 127 0.12 -4.38 -25.92
C ALA A 127 -1.42 -4.44 -25.84
N TYR A 128 -2.07 -3.33 -25.51
CA TYR A 128 -3.53 -3.23 -25.51
C TYR A 128 -4.14 -3.52 -26.87
N GLU A 129 -3.55 -3.03 -27.96
CA GLU A 129 -4.01 -3.32 -29.32
C GLU A 129 -3.92 -4.81 -29.65
N LYS A 130 -2.81 -5.48 -29.29
CA LYS A 130 -2.67 -6.93 -29.47
C LYS A 130 -3.70 -7.69 -28.65
N TRP A 131 -3.86 -7.32 -27.38
CA TRP A 131 -4.84 -7.93 -26.47
C TRP A 131 -6.28 -7.72 -26.95
N SER A 132 -6.58 -6.56 -27.54
CA SER A 132 -7.92 -6.19 -28.00
C SER A 132 -8.37 -6.93 -29.27
N ARG A 133 -7.45 -7.60 -30.00
CA ARG A 133 -7.80 -8.37 -31.22
C ARG A 133 -8.70 -9.57 -30.94
N ASP A 134 -8.59 -10.15 -29.75
CA ASP A 134 -9.45 -11.24 -29.29
C ASP A 134 -9.51 -11.20 -27.76
N ILE A 135 -10.29 -10.27 -27.21
CA ILE A 135 -10.42 -10.09 -25.75
C ILE A 135 -10.87 -11.40 -25.08
N PRO A 136 -11.93 -12.10 -25.53
CA PRO A 136 -12.36 -13.34 -24.87
C PRO A 136 -11.28 -14.44 -24.89
N GLY A 137 -10.64 -14.67 -26.04
CA GLY A 137 -9.59 -15.68 -26.16
C GLY A 137 -8.33 -15.32 -25.36
N ASN A 138 -7.94 -14.04 -25.36
CA ASN A 138 -6.78 -13.57 -24.62
C ASN A 138 -7.00 -13.61 -23.11
N ILE A 139 -8.20 -13.27 -22.62
CA ILE A 139 -8.55 -13.44 -21.19
C ILE A 139 -8.44 -14.91 -20.81
N LYS A 140 -9.08 -15.83 -21.55
CA LYS A 140 -9.02 -17.27 -21.26
C LYS A 140 -7.58 -17.79 -21.19
N LYS A 141 -6.74 -17.37 -22.14
CA LYS A 141 -5.32 -17.75 -22.18
C LYS A 141 -4.54 -17.17 -21.01
N ALA A 142 -4.73 -15.89 -20.72
CA ALA A 142 -4.06 -15.22 -19.61
C ALA A 142 -4.50 -15.78 -18.25
N ASP A 143 -5.78 -16.11 -18.04
CA ASP A 143 -6.29 -16.74 -16.81
C ASP A 143 -5.59 -18.09 -16.55
N THR A 144 -5.44 -18.91 -17.60
CA THR A 144 -4.73 -20.19 -17.52
C THR A 144 -3.28 -20.00 -17.08
N ASN A 145 -2.57 -19.05 -17.70
CA ASN A 145 -1.17 -18.76 -17.37
C ASN A 145 -1.02 -18.12 -15.99
N TRP A 146 -1.95 -17.24 -15.60
CA TRP A 146 -1.96 -16.58 -14.30
C TRP A 146 -2.02 -17.60 -13.18
N LEU A 147 -2.97 -18.53 -13.25
CA LEU A 147 -3.08 -19.63 -12.29
C LEU A 147 -1.76 -20.40 -12.18
N GLN A 148 -1.13 -20.77 -13.31
CA GLN A 148 0.15 -21.50 -13.28
C GLN A 148 1.28 -20.71 -12.63
N LEU A 149 1.37 -19.39 -12.87
CA LEU A 149 2.41 -18.53 -12.33
C LEU A 149 2.22 -18.20 -10.85
N THR A 150 1.02 -18.37 -10.30
CA THR A 150 0.68 -18.08 -8.90
C THR A 150 0.37 -19.31 -8.05
N SER A 151 0.29 -20.52 -8.65
CA SER A 151 -0.02 -21.79 -7.96
C SER A 151 1.02 -22.28 -6.93
N GLY A 152 1.91 -21.42 -6.44
CA GLY A 152 2.88 -21.74 -5.39
C GLY A 152 3.30 -20.53 -4.56
N GLN A 153 2.52 -19.45 -4.60
CA GLN A 153 2.70 -18.26 -3.75
C GLN A 153 1.72 -18.27 -2.59
#